data_AF-A0ABD1E9U4-F1
#
_entry.id   AF-A0ABD1E9U4-F1
#
_cell.length_a   1.000
_cell.length_b   1.000
_cell.length_c   1.000
_cell.angle_alpha   90.00
_cell.angle_beta   90.00
_cell.angle_gamma   90.00
#
_symmetry.space_group_name_H-M   'P 1'
#
loop_
_entity.id
_entity.type
_entity.pdbx_description
1 polymer ?
#
loop_
_entity_poly.entity_id
_entity_poly.type
_entity_poly.pdbx_seq_one_letter_code
_entity_poly.pdbx_strand_id
1 'polypeptide(L)'
;MCTVLRPVLGKYLTFESVLLTFQRHLVHKSEKGKELRKKLQASLDLKEIEALELLSHKHVKLNNTSTSLILKNKDICLANDLTKEKIMSHPFLLFERRLSEKIQLLRKLPIALNYTTPLVILAVEKLGIITAKPEETVQKLRKFQNLFNISLKKTFQVLAQKYFLFSKPLKEIEELLQIYSDYNFTKQDIVNDLWVLKYSKNFTLKRLSFIKENGVENIKTWMIRCPEEVLYRHIKRESENRNILGENSVAEYLSQRLNCSETIAKSLIRKHPQLQNKSLSKMNVTIDYLLKEGFTSLQICRIPKILLHSVKTTETRLKQLIALGRRPDSLYILTKSQKQYMQHVDNLIKSARSVNNS
;
A
#
# COMPACT_ATOMS: atom_id res chain seq x y z
N MET A 1 -17.88 14.74 -26.28
CA MET A 1 -16.87 13.82 -26.83
C MET A 1 -15.48 14.37 -26.52
N CYS A 2 -14.80 13.85 -25.50
CA CYS A 2 -13.34 13.85 -25.44
C CYS A 2 -12.90 12.83 -24.39
N THR A 3 -12.21 11.83 -24.87
CA THR A 3 -11.98 10.52 -24.27
C THR A 3 -10.70 10.55 -23.43
N VAL A 4 -10.82 10.05 -22.20
CA VAL A 4 -9.90 9.19 -21.44
C VAL A 4 -8.46 9.09 -21.95
N LEU A 5 -7.47 9.39 -21.08
CA LEU A 5 -6.22 8.64 -20.91
C LEU A 5 -5.47 9.13 -19.64
N ARG A 6 -5.61 8.41 -18.52
CA ARG A 6 -4.71 8.48 -17.36
C ARG A 6 -3.77 7.26 -17.38
N PRO A 7 -2.44 7.42 -17.36
CA PRO A 7 -1.54 6.30 -17.18
C PRO A 7 -1.19 6.07 -15.70
N VAL A 8 -1.13 4.78 -15.41
CA VAL A 8 -0.62 4.10 -14.22
C VAL A 8 0.87 4.42 -14.02
N LEU A 9 1.24 5.04 -12.89
CA LEU A 9 2.63 5.17 -12.45
C LEU A 9 2.75 4.73 -10.98
N GLY A 10 3.28 3.52 -10.80
CA GLY A 10 3.71 2.99 -9.52
C GLY A 10 5.23 3.10 -9.37
N LYS A 11 5.65 3.61 -8.22
CA LYS A 11 7.00 3.57 -7.62
C LYS A 11 8.08 4.45 -8.28
N TYR A 12 7.96 5.76 -8.07
CA TYR A 12 9.11 6.66 -7.89
C TYR A 12 8.82 7.55 -6.68
N LEU A 13 9.86 7.88 -5.91
CA LEU A 13 9.84 8.98 -4.94
C LEU A 13 9.25 10.20 -5.66
N THR A 14 8.01 10.52 -5.30
CA THR A 14 7.19 11.53 -5.98
C THR A 14 7.82 12.91 -5.77
N PHE A 15 7.49 13.89 -6.61
CA PHE A 15 7.75 15.31 -6.34
C PHE A 15 7.24 15.67 -4.93
N GLU A 16 6.13 15.03 -4.51
CA GLU A 16 5.63 14.97 -3.14
C GLU A 16 6.67 14.53 -2.10
N SER A 17 7.54 13.55 -2.33
CA SER A 17 8.57 13.13 -1.35
C SER A 17 9.68 14.17 -1.13
N VAL A 18 10.00 14.94 -2.17
CA VAL A 18 10.91 16.09 -2.10
C VAL A 18 10.18 17.28 -1.47
N LEU A 19 8.91 17.51 -1.85
CA LEU A 19 8.02 18.48 -1.20
C LEU A 19 7.77 18.14 0.28
N LEU A 20 7.73 16.85 0.65
CA LEU A 20 7.54 16.34 2.01
C LEU A 20 8.79 16.56 2.84
N THR A 21 9.98 16.45 2.24
CA THR A 21 11.25 16.78 2.90
C THR A 21 11.39 18.29 3.06
N PHE A 22 10.88 19.07 2.10
CA PHE A 22 10.79 20.54 2.18
C PHE A 22 9.71 21.01 3.18
N GLN A 23 8.58 20.32 3.28
CA GLN A 23 7.49 20.57 4.25
C GLN A 23 7.88 20.15 5.67
N ARG A 24 8.68 19.08 5.83
CA ARG A 24 9.38 18.76 7.09
C ARG A 24 10.21 19.95 7.56
N HIS A 25 10.83 20.69 6.65
CA HIS A 25 11.61 21.89 6.98
C HIS A 25 10.75 23.15 7.26
N LEU A 26 9.60 23.30 6.62
CA LEU A 26 8.77 24.52 6.71
C LEU A 26 7.82 24.57 7.92
N VAL A 27 7.20 23.45 8.31
CA VAL A 27 6.29 23.43 9.49
C VAL A 27 7.06 23.70 10.79
N HIS A 28 8.31 23.23 10.89
CA HIS A 28 9.18 23.45 12.05
C HIS A 28 9.74 24.88 12.16
N LYS A 29 9.74 25.66 11.07
CA LYS A 29 10.23 27.05 11.06
C LYS A 29 9.13 28.10 11.20
N SER A 30 7.86 27.79 10.89
CA SER A 30 6.77 28.75 11.09
C SER A 30 6.63 29.08 12.59
N GLU A 31 6.55 30.37 12.91
CA GLU A 31 6.51 30.83 14.31
C GLU A 31 5.30 30.26 15.06
N LYS A 32 4.16 30.16 14.36
CA LYS A 32 2.93 29.50 14.84
C LYS A 32 3.15 28.02 15.20
N GLY A 33 3.93 27.28 14.41
CA GLY A 33 4.23 25.87 14.68
C GLY A 33 5.13 25.70 15.91
N LYS A 34 6.12 26.59 16.10
CA LYS A 34 6.97 26.60 17.29
C LYS A 34 6.18 26.92 18.56
N GLU A 35 5.27 27.88 18.48
CA GLU A 35 4.44 28.29 19.62
C GLU A 35 3.49 27.16 20.04
N LEU A 36 2.79 26.54 19.09
CA LEU A 36 1.93 25.38 19.37
C LEU A 36 2.72 24.23 19.99
N ARG A 37 3.93 23.96 19.47
CA ARG A 37 4.82 22.93 20.02
C ARG A 37 5.17 23.21 21.48
N LYS A 38 5.63 24.42 21.80
CA LYS A 38 5.94 24.82 23.18
C LYS A 38 4.73 24.66 24.11
N LYS A 39 3.54 25.06 23.66
CA LYS A 39 2.29 24.90 24.43
C LYS A 39 1.94 23.44 24.68
N LEU A 40 2.09 22.56 23.68
CA LEU A 40 1.85 21.13 23.84
C LEU A 40 2.90 20.46 24.73
N GLN A 41 4.18 20.83 24.61
CA GLN A 41 5.25 20.35 25.50
C GLN A 41 4.93 20.65 26.96
N ALA A 42 4.62 21.91 27.26
CA ALA A 42 4.33 22.34 28.62
C ALA A 42 3.04 21.70 29.18
N SER A 43 2.00 21.54 28.36
CA SER A 43 0.68 21.10 28.85
C SER A 43 0.45 19.58 28.84
N LEU A 44 1.25 18.82 28.09
CA LEU A 44 1.18 17.36 28.06
C LEU A 44 2.45 16.71 28.62
N ASP A 45 3.40 17.50 29.15
CA ASP A 45 4.70 17.03 29.62
C ASP A 45 5.39 16.14 28.56
N LEU A 46 5.49 16.68 27.34
CA LEU A 46 6.10 16.02 26.20
C LEU A 46 7.55 16.45 26.03
N LYS A 47 8.42 15.47 25.76
CA LYS A 47 9.76 15.74 25.26
C LYS A 47 9.69 16.41 23.90
N GLU A 48 10.74 17.13 23.53
CA GLU A 48 10.81 17.81 22.24
C GLU A 48 10.61 16.85 21.06
N ILE A 49 11.19 15.66 21.13
CA ILE A 49 11.04 14.62 20.10
C ILE A 49 9.58 14.16 19.98
N GLU A 50 8.87 14.00 21.09
CA GLU A 50 7.46 13.57 21.10
C GLU A 50 6.55 14.64 20.50
N ALA A 51 6.77 15.91 20.87
CA ALA A 51 6.01 17.02 20.31
C ALA A 51 6.27 17.20 18.80
N LEU A 52 7.51 16.95 18.34
CA LEU A 52 7.86 16.93 16.92
C LEU A 52 7.19 15.77 16.18
N GLU A 53 7.11 14.59 16.78
CA GLU A 53 6.42 13.44 16.20
C GLU A 53 4.91 13.70 16.06
N LEU A 54 4.29 14.27 17.09
CA LEU A 54 2.87 14.62 17.11
C LEU A 54 2.51 15.62 16.00
N LEU A 55 3.37 16.61 15.78
CA LEU A 55 3.22 17.65 14.73
C LEU A 55 3.84 17.26 13.39
N SER A 56 4.28 16.01 13.24
CA SER A 56 4.91 15.54 12.01
C SER A 56 3.92 15.52 10.83
N HIS A 57 4.48 15.43 9.62
CA HIS A 57 3.71 15.25 8.37
C HIS A 57 2.73 14.07 8.39
N LYS A 58 2.85 13.11 9.31
CA LYS A 58 1.85 12.05 9.49
C LYS A 58 0.48 12.59 9.94
N HIS A 59 0.44 13.80 10.49
CA HIS A 59 -0.76 14.43 11.06
C HIS A 59 -1.02 15.81 10.45
N VAL A 60 -1.03 15.92 9.11
CA VAL A 60 -1.26 17.20 8.39
C VAL A 60 -2.48 17.98 8.88
N LYS A 61 -3.57 17.27 9.23
CA LYS A 61 -4.79 17.90 9.76
C LYS A 61 -4.54 18.67 11.06
N LEU A 62 -3.68 18.17 11.94
CA LEU A 62 -3.34 18.84 13.20
C LEU A 62 -2.66 20.19 12.93
N ASN A 63 -1.72 20.23 11.97
CA ASN A 63 -1.01 21.45 11.59
C ASN A 63 -1.92 22.53 10.98
N ASN A 64 -3.02 22.12 10.37
CA ASN A 64 -4.03 23.01 9.80
C ASN A 64 -5.16 23.37 10.78
N THR A 65 -5.12 22.85 12.00
CA THR A 65 -6.15 23.09 13.02
C THR A 65 -5.79 24.32 13.85
N SER A 66 -6.80 25.05 14.34
CA SER A 66 -6.56 26.20 15.22
C SER A 66 -5.96 25.76 16.55
N THR A 67 -5.00 26.54 17.06
CA THR A 67 -4.40 26.33 18.38
C THR A 67 -5.45 26.28 19.48
N SER A 68 -6.51 27.10 19.38
CA SER A 68 -7.62 27.11 20.33
C SER A 68 -8.37 25.79 20.38
N LEU A 69 -8.67 25.17 19.23
CA LEU A 69 -9.35 23.88 19.18
C LEU A 69 -8.45 22.77 19.74
N ILE A 70 -7.16 22.80 19.42
CA ILE A 70 -6.19 21.81 19.92
C ILE A 70 -6.11 21.84 21.45
N LEU A 71 -5.95 23.03 22.04
CA LEU A 71 -5.86 23.18 23.49
C LEU A 71 -7.17 22.79 24.18
N LYS A 72 -8.32 23.25 23.64
CA LYS A 72 -9.65 22.84 24.12
C LYS A 72 -9.80 21.31 24.11
N ASN A 73 -9.44 20.66 23.01
CA ASN A 73 -9.56 19.20 22.89
C ASN A 73 -8.58 18.47 23.82
N LYS A 74 -7.39 19.01 24.04
CA LYS A 74 -6.44 18.50 25.04
C LYS A 74 -7.04 18.55 26.44
N ASP A 75 -7.63 19.68 26.84
CA ASP A 75 -8.28 19.81 28.15
C ASP A 75 -9.46 18.83 28.28
N ILE A 76 -10.27 18.67 27.23
CA ILE A 76 -11.34 17.66 27.18
C ILE A 76 -10.77 16.24 27.36
N CYS A 77 -9.67 15.90 26.70
CA CYS A 77 -9.04 14.59 26.85
C CYS A 77 -8.59 14.32 28.29
N LEU A 78 -7.88 15.28 28.90
CA LEU A 78 -7.38 15.14 30.28
C LEU A 78 -8.52 15.05 31.29
N ALA A 79 -9.57 15.85 31.13
CA ALA A 79 -10.79 15.80 31.96
C ALA A 79 -11.60 14.48 31.80
N ASN A 80 -11.23 13.63 30.83
CA ASN A 80 -11.85 12.34 30.58
C ASN A 80 -10.85 11.18 30.74
N ASP A 81 -9.80 11.37 31.55
CA ASP A 81 -8.78 10.37 31.89
C ASP A 81 -8.04 9.79 30.66
N LEU A 82 -8.00 10.53 29.56
CA LEU A 82 -7.19 10.16 28.40
C LEU A 82 -5.77 10.69 28.61
N THR A 83 -4.87 9.79 29.00
CA THR A 83 -3.47 10.11 29.29
C THR A 83 -2.71 10.66 28.08
N LYS A 84 -1.53 11.26 28.33
CA LYS A 84 -0.66 11.75 27.26
C LYS A 84 -0.29 10.66 26.25
N GLU A 85 -0.02 9.44 26.71
CA GLU A 85 0.28 8.27 25.86
C GLU A 85 -0.91 7.94 24.96
N LYS A 86 -2.13 8.16 25.47
CA LYS A 86 -3.34 7.91 24.70
C LYS A 86 -3.57 8.95 23.61
N ILE A 87 -3.33 10.22 23.91
CA ILE A 87 -3.37 11.33 22.95
C ILE A 87 -2.30 11.11 21.88
N MET A 88 -1.08 10.73 22.26
CA MET A 88 0.02 10.43 21.35
C MET A 88 -0.30 9.25 20.42
N SER A 89 -0.97 8.21 20.93
CA SER A 89 -1.41 7.08 20.10
C SER A 89 -2.66 7.37 19.26
N HIS A 90 -3.40 8.44 19.55
CA HIS A 90 -4.61 8.85 18.81
C HIS A 90 -4.64 10.38 18.56
N PRO A 91 -3.69 10.95 17.78
CA PRO A 91 -3.58 12.41 17.61
C PRO A 91 -4.80 13.10 17.01
N PHE A 92 -5.68 12.34 16.36
CA PHE A 92 -6.93 12.86 15.79
C PHE A 92 -7.90 13.41 16.83
N LEU A 93 -7.74 13.06 18.11
CA LEU A 93 -8.49 13.66 19.21
C LEU A 93 -8.30 15.18 19.25
N LEU A 94 -7.08 15.65 18.99
CA LEU A 94 -6.73 17.07 19.12
C LEU A 94 -7.37 17.95 18.05
N PHE A 95 -7.77 17.40 16.91
CA PHE A 95 -8.41 18.15 15.82
C PHE A 95 -9.88 17.79 15.57
N GLU A 96 -10.49 16.99 16.45
CA GLU A 96 -11.90 16.61 16.33
C GLU A 96 -12.82 17.77 16.77
N ARG A 97 -13.72 18.21 15.88
CA ARG A 97 -14.58 19.39 16.14
C ARG A 97 -15.65 19.12 17.19
N ARG A 98 -16.18 17.89 17.23
CA ARG A 98 -17.30 17.51 18.11
C ARG A 98 -16.84 16.56 19.22
N LEU A 99 -15.60 16.73 19.72
CA LEU A 99 -14.98 15.77 20.63
C LEU A 99 -15.81 15.52 21.91
N SER A 100 -16.27 16.59 22.56
CA SER A 100 -17.06 16.49 23.80
C SER A 100 -18.31 15.63 23.63
N GLU A 101 -19.06 15.89 22.56
CA GLU A 101 -20.29 15.14 22.23
C GLU A 101 -19.99 13.67 21.90
N LYS A 102 -18.93 13.41 21.13
CA LYS A 102 -18.50 12.04 20.81
C LYS A 102 -18.09 11.27 22.07
N ILE A 103 -17.39 11.91 23.01
CA ILE A 103 -17.02 11.29 24.29
C ILE A 103 -18.26 10.99 25.12
N GLN A 104 -19.23 11.92 25.20
CA GLN A 104 -20.50 11.68 25.91
C GLN A 104 -21.26 10.49 25.35
N LEU A 105 -21.31 10.33 24.02
CA LEU A 105 -21.88 9.14 23.40
C LEU A 105 -21.12 7.87 23.79
N LEU A 106 -19.79 7.88 23.71
CA LEU A 106 -18.97 6.70 24.02
C LEU A 106 -19.05 6.29 25.49
N ARG A 107 -19.29 7.22 26.42
CA ARG A 107 -19.53 6.94 27.86
C ARG A 107 -20.80 6.12 28.10
N LYS A 108 -21.73 6.06 27.15
CA LYS A 108 -22.92 5.19 27.24
C LYS A 108 -22.56 3.71 27.10
N LEU A 109 -21.41 3.37 26.52
CA LEU A 109 -20.96 1.99 26.44
C LEU A 109 -20.40 1.55 27.81
N PRO A 110 -20.71 0.33 28.29
CA PRO A 110 -20.14 -0.24 29.51
C PRO A 110 -18.70 -0.73 29.28
N ILE A 111 -17.87 0.10 28.64
CA ILE A 111 -16.48 -0.13 28.31
C ILE A 111 -15.73 1.18 28.55
N ALA A 112 -14.62 1.10 29.27
CA ALA A 112 -13.81 2.26 29.58
C ALA A 112 -13.37 3.02 28.30
N LEU A 113 -13.36 4.35 28.40
CA LEU A 113 -13.12 5.26 27.28
C LEU A 113 -11.75 5.00 26.61
N ASN A 114 -10.79 4.51 27.37
CA ASN A 114 -9.46 4.10 26.91
C ASN A 114 -9.50 3.03 25.80
N TYR A 115 -10.50 2.15 25.76
CA TYR A 115 -10.66 1.16 24.70
C TYR A 115 -11.48 1.69 23.53
N THR A 116 -12.48 2.54 23.80
CA THR A 116 -13.43 3.03 22.79
C THR A 116 -12.93 4.27 22.04
N THR A 117 -11.85 4.90 22.49
CA THR A 117 -11.21 6.07 21.85
C THR A 117 -11.05 5.97 20.33
N PRO A 118 -10.65 4.83 19.72
CA PRO A 118 -10.55 4.71 18.28
C PRO A 118 -11.85 5.08 17.53
N LEU A 119 -13.02 4.87 18.15
CA LEU A 119 -14.31 5.17 17.56
C LEU A 119 -14.59 6.67 17.40
N VAL A 120 -13.84 7.56 18.06
CA VAL A 120 -14.00 9.03 17.91
C VAL A 120 -13.80 9.48 16.46
N ILE A 121 -13.08 8.70 15.62
CA ILE A 121 -12.97 8.96 14.18
C ILE A 121 -14.30 8.88 13.42
N LEU A 122 -15.31 8.20 13.98
CA LEU A 122 -16.63 8.06 13.38
C LEU A 122 -17.43 9.35 13.53
N ALA A 123 -18.33 9.59 12.57
CA ALA A 123 -19.30 10.69 12.65
C ALA A 123 -20.27 10.48 13.83
N VAL A 124 -20.81 11.57 14.38
CA VAL A 124 -21.65 11.55 15.58
C VAL A 124 -22.88 10.65 15.39
N GLU A 125 -23.47 10.67 14.20
CA GLU A 125 -24.65 9.90 13.84
C GLU A 125 -24.38 8.40 13.91
N LYS A 126 -23.18 7.98 13.46
CA LYS A 126 -22.72 6.58 13.54
C LYS A 126 -22.44 6.15 14.97
N LEU A 127 -21.86 7.05 15.78
CA LEU A 127 -21.70 6.80 17.21
C LEU A 127 -23.04 6.70 17.92
N GLY A 128 -24.01 7.53 17.56
CA GLY A 128 -25.38 7.46 18.04
C GLY A 128 -25.98 6.07 17.81
N ILE A 129 -25.84 5.52 16.60
CA ILE A 129 -26.32 4.16 16.29
C ILE A 129 -25.62 3.10 17.16
N ILE A 130 -24.29 3.16 17.29
CA ILE A 130 -23.51 2.20 18.10
C ILE A 130 -23.90 2.28 19.58
N THR A 131 -24.18 3.48 20.07
CA THR A 131 -24.40 3.74 21.50
C THR A 131 -25.88 3.70 21.89
N ALA A 132 -26.80 3.58 20.93
CA ALA A 132 -28.23 3.43 21.17
C ALA A 132 -28.58 2.11 21.87
N LYS A 133 -27.77 1.08 21.66
CA LYS A 133 -27.92 -0.25 22.26
C LYS A 133 -26.58 -0.76 22.83
N PRO A 134 -26.16 -0.26 24.00
CA PRO A 134 -24.81 -0.47 24.49
C PRO A 134 -24.51 -1.95 24.79
N GLU A 135 -25.44 -2.68 25.42
CA GLU A 135 -25.26 -4.08 25.80
C GLU A 135 -25.17 -4.99 24.57
N GLU A 136 -26.09 -4.85 23.61
CA GLU A 136 -26.08 -5.60 22.35
C GLU A 136 -24.78 -5.35 21.57
N THR A 137 -24.33 -4.09 21.54
CA THR A 137 -23.07 -3.71 20.91
C THR A 137 -21.89 -4.41 21.57
N VAL A 138 -21.80 -4.38 22.91
CA VAL A 138 -20.71 -5.02 23.66
C VAL A 138 -20.71 -6.52 23.46
N GLN A 139 -21.88 -7.17 23.48
CA GLN A 139 -21.99 -8.61 23.21
C GLN A 139 -21.51 -8.95 21.80
N LYS A 140 -21.92 -8.17 20.78
CA LYS A 140 -21.45 -8.33 19.40
C LYS A 140 -19.93 -8.17 19.31
N LEU A 141 -19.37 -7.19 20.00
CA LEU A 141 -17.92 -6.95 20.04
C LEU A 141 -17.16 -8.14 20.65
N ARG A 142 -17.67 -8.71 21.75
CA ARG A 142 -17.08 -9.91 22.38
C ARG A 142 -17.13 -11.12 21.45
N LYS A 143 -18.25 -11.32 20.74
CA LYS A 143 -18.35 -12.39 19.74
C LYS A 143 -17.38 -12.17 18.58
N PHE A 144 -17.27 -10.94 18.07
CA PHE A 144 -16.28 -10.58 17.05
C PHE A 144 -14.85 -10.84 17.52
N GLN A 145 -14.54 -10.51 18.77
CA GLN A 145 -13.25 -10.76 19.40
C GLN A 145 -12.90 -12.26 19.35
N ASN A 146 -13.83 -13.11 19.77
CA ASN A 146 -13.66 -14.56 19.78
C ASN A 146 -13.53 -15.13 18.36
N LEU A 147 -14.32 -14.62 17.42
CA LEU A 147 -14.35 -15.10 16.04
C LEU A 147 -12.99 -14.94 15.34
N PHE A 148 -12.36 -13.78 15.54
CA PHE A 148 -11.07 -13.43 14.92
C PHE A 148 -9.86 -13.65 15.82
N ASN A 149 -10.05 -14.02 17.10
CA ASN A 149 -8.98 -14.16 18.10
C ASN A 149 -8.08 -12.92 18.20
N ILE A 150 -8.68 -11.73 18.31
CA ILE A 150 -7.98 -10.45 18.44
C ILE A 150 -8.24 -9.81 19.81
N SER A 151 -7.43 -8.87 20.26
CA SER A 151 -7.67 -8.18 21.54
C SER A 151 -8.79 -7.15 21.46
N LEU A 152 -9.46 -6.84 22.57
CA LEU A 152 -10.52 -5.81 22.63
C LEU A 152 -10.06 -4.45 22.08
N LYS A 153 -8.83 -4.04 22.42
CA LYS A 153 -8.21 -2.82 21.88
C LYS A 153 -8.11 -2.86 20.35
N LYS A 154 -7.66 -4.00 19.79
CA LYS A 154 -7.54 -4.19 18.34
C LYS A 154 -8.91 -4.22 17.66
N THR A 155 -9.92 -4.81 18.30
CA THR A 155 -11.31 -4.84 17.82
C THR A 155 -11.84 -3.42 17.60
N PHE A 156 -11.72 -2.52 18.58
CA PHE A 156 -12.16 -1.13 18.40
C PHE A 156 -11.40 -0.38 17.31
N GLN A 157 -10.09 -0.58 17.20
CA GLN A 157 -9.29 0.02 16.13
C GLN A 157 -9.75 -0.45 14.74
N VAL A 158 -10.00 -1.75 14.59
CA VAL A 158 -10.51 -2.35 13.36
C VAL A 158 -11.87 -1.78 12.99
N LEU A 159 -12.82 -1.79 13.93
CA LEU A 159 -14.20 -1.39 13.66
C LEU A 159 -14.34 0.11 13.43
N ALA A 160 -13.51 0.93 14.08
CA ALA A 160 -13.39 2.36 13.78
C ALA A 160 -13.02 2.61 12.31
N GLN A 161 -12.12 1.80 11.76
CA GLN A 161 -11.69 1.90 10.36
C GLN A 161 -12.65 1.19 9.38
N LYS A 162 -13.54 0.34 9.88
CA LYS A 162 -14.40 -0.56 9.10
C LYS A 162 -15.82 -0.58 9.67
N TYR A 163 -16.42 0.60 9.77
CA TYR A 163 -17.74 0.79 10.40
C TYR A 163 -18.84 -0.17 9.90
N PHE A 164 -18.80 -0.60 8.63
CA PHE A 164 -19.79 -1.53 8.07
C PHE A 164 -19.89 -2.86 8.85
N LEU A 165 -18.85 -3.24 9.61
CA LEU A 165 -18.85 -4.42 10.47
C LEU A 165 -19.80 -4.25 11.68
N PHE A 166 -20.05 -3.02 12.13
CA PHE A 166 -21.07 -2.76 13.16
C PHE A 166 -22.47 -3.04 12.66
N SER A 167 -22.77 -2.75 11.39
CA SER A 167 -24.08 -3.00 10.80
C SER A 167 -24.25 -4.44 10.29
N LYS A 168 -23.16 -5.14 9.94
CA LYS A 168 -23.25 -6.48 9.35
C LYS A 168 -23.69 -7.53 10.39
N PRO A 169 -24.70 -8.37 10.11
CA PRO A 169 -25.10 -9.45 11.02
C PRO A 169 -23.95 -10.41 11.30
N LEU A 170 -23.77 -10.81 12.56
CA LEU A 170 -22.66 -11.68 12.95
C LEU A 170 -22.75 -13.06 12.26
N LYS A 171 -23.96 -13.61 12.15
CA LYS A 171 -24.21 -14.86 11.42
C LYS A 171 -23.72 -14.80 9.97
N GLU A 172 -23.93 -13.68 9.29
CA GLU A 172 -23.44 -13.50 7.92
C GLU A 172 -21.90 -13.43 7.86
N ILE A 173 -21.25 -12.85 8.89
CA ILE A 173 -19.79 -12.87 9.00
C ILE A 173 -19.29 -14.31 9.21
N GLU A 174 -19.93 -15.08 10.08
CA GLU A 174 -19.59 -16.50 10.32
C GLU A 174 -19.73 -17.34 9.05
N GLU A 175 -20.84 -17.17 8.30
CA GLU A 175 -21.05 -17.84 7.02
C GLU A 175 -19.99 -17.46 5.98
N LEU A 176 -19.60 -16.18 5.89
CA LEU A 176 -18.51 -15.75 5.01
C LEU A 176 -17.16 -16.34 5.41
N LEU A 177 -16.88 -16.42 6.71
CA LEU A 177 -15.65 -17.03 7.20
C LEU A 177 -15.59 -18.52 6.88
N GLN A 178 -16.72 -19.23 6.95
CA GLN A 178 -16.79 -20.61 6.51
C GLN A 178 -16.45 -20.72 5.02
N ILE A 179 -17.06 -19.89 4.18
CA ILE A 179 -16.75 -19.85 2.73
C ILE A 179 -15.28 -19.57 2.48
N TYR A 180 -14.68 -18.61 3.19
CA TYR A 180 -13.25 -18.35 3.05
C TYR A 180 -12.40 -19.55 3.49
N SER A 181 -12.78 -20.24 4.56
CA SER A 181 -12.10 -21.46 4.99
C SER A 181 -12.18 -22.56 3.92
N ASP A 182 -13.34 -22.74 3.28
CA ASP A 182 -13.54 -23.73 2.21
C ASP A 182 -12.67 -23.44 0.96
N TYR A 183 -12.24 -22.19 0.81
CA TYR A 183 -11.30 -21.73 -0.23
C TYR A 183 -9.87 -21.52 0.31
N ASN A 184 -9.50 -22.20 1.39
CA ASN A 184 -8.16 -22.24 1.99
C ASN A 184 -7.61 -20.90 2.51
N PHE A 185 -8.48 -19.92 2.82
CA PHE A 185 -8.06 -18.72 3.51
C PHE A 185 -7.90 -18.99 5.01
N THR A 186 -6.80 -18.50 5.59
CA THR A 186 -6.64 -18.50 7.03
C THR A 186 -7.43 -17.36 7.67
N LYS A 187 -7.77 -17.48 8.95
CA LYS A 187 -8.35 -16.35 9.72
C LYS A 187 -7.45 -15.12 9.65
N GLN A 188 -6.12 -15.31 9.65
CA GLN A 188 -5.17 -14.21 9.57
C GLN A 188 -5.24 -13.47 8.23
N ASP A 189 -5.47 -14.18 7.12
CA ASP A 189 -5.69 -13.55 5.80
C ASP A 189 -6.89 -12.60 5.83
N ILE A 190 -7.98 -13.01 6.50
CA ILE A 190 -9.19 -12.21 6.64
C ILE A 190 -8.99 -11.03 7.60
N VAL A 191 -8.30 -11.23 8.73
CA VAL A 191 -7.95 -10.14 9.66
C VAL A 191 -7.09 -9.07 8.96
N ASN A 192 -6.18 -9.51 8.09
CA ASN A 192 -5.34 -8.61 7.31
C ASN A 192 -6.12 -7.84 6.23
N ASP A 193 -7.28 -8.33 5.79
CA ASP A 193 -8.12 -7.69 4.77
C ASP A 193 -9.62 -7.80 5.04
N LEU A 194 -10.07 -7.23 6.16
CA LEU A 194 -11.47 -7.30 6.60
C LEU A 194 -12.49 -6.69 5.62
N TRP A 195 -12.05 -5.93 4.61
CA TRP A 195 -12.95 -5.43 3.57
C TRP A 195 -13.62 -6.55 2.77
N VAL A 196 -13.06 -7.76 2.75
CA VAL A 196 -13.71 -8.92 2.11
C VAL A 196 -15.04 -9.25 2.78
N LEU A 197 -15.19 -8.97 4.09
CA LEU A 197 -16.45 -9.15 4.82
C LEU A 197 -17.54 -8.15 4.42
N LYS A 198 -17.24 -7.14 3.59
CA LYS A 198 -18.26 -6.19 3.13
C LYS A 198 -19.24 -6.84 2.15
N TYR A 199 -18.77 -7.81 1.38
CA TYR A 199 -19.53 -8.41 0.30
C TYR A 199 -20.56 -9.42 0.84
N SER A 200 -21.58 -9.69 0.03
CA SER A 200 -22.56 -10.73 0.36
C SER A 200 -21.99 -12.12 0.12
N LYS A 201 -22.62 -13.13 0.73
CA LYS A 201 -22.38 -14.54 0.47
C LYS A 201 -22.38 -14.87 -1.02
N ASN A 202 -23.45 -14.48 -1.72
CA ASN A 202 -23.65 -14.80 -3.13
C ASN A 202 -22.60 -14.17 -4.03
N PHE A 203 -22.24 -12.90 -3.78
CA PHE A 203 -21.16 -12.25 -4.52
C PHE A 203 -19.82 -12.97 -4.30
N THR A 204 -19.51 -13.28 -3.05
CA THR A 204 -18.26 -13.93 -2.66
C THR A 204 -18.13 -15.30 -3.30
N LEU A 205 -19.17 -16.14 -3.23
CA LEU A 205 -19.19 -17.46 -3.85
C LEU A 205 -19.03 -17.38 -5.36
N LYS A 206 -19.86 -16.57 -6.06
CA LYS A 206 -19.73 -16.40 -7.52
C LYS A 206 -18.32 -16.00 -7.93
N ARG A 207 -17.72 -15.08 -7.17
CA ARG A 207 -16.38 -14.59 -7.47
C ARG A 207 -15.29 -15.63 -7.20
N LEU A 208 -15.37 -16.36 -6.10
CA LEU A 208 -14.41 -17.42 -5.77
C LEU A 208 -14.52 -18.60 -6.74
N SER A 209 -15.75 -19.04 -7.06
CA SER A 209 -16.01 -20.08 -8.06
C SER A 209 -15.44 -19.70 -9.41
N PHE A 210 -15.73 -18.49 -9.89
CA PHE A 210 -15.18 -17.99 -11.15
C PHE A 210 -13.64 -18.01 -11.19
N ILE A 211 -12.99 -17.59 -10.10
CA ILE A 211 -11.51 -17.61 -10.01
C ILE A 211 -10.98 -19.04 -10.09
N LYS A 212 -11.60 -19.97 -9.36
CA LYS A 212 -11.20 -21.37 -9.29
C LYS A 212 -11.44 -22.11 -10.62
N GLU A 213 -12.58 -21.87 -11.27
CA GLU A 213 -12.93 -22.41 -12.59
C GLU A 213 -11.96 -21.98 -13.70
N ASN A 214 -11.37 -20.79 -13.56
CA ASN A 214 -10.30 -20.32 -14.46
C ASN A 214 -8.90 -20.83 -14.05
N GLY A 215 -8.82 -21.79 -13.14
CA GLY A 215 -7.61 -22.49 -12.75
C GLY A 215 -6.64 -21.65 -11.91
N VAL A 216 -7.09 -20.59 -11.25
CA VAL A 216 -6.20 -19.86 -10.31
C VAL A 216 -6.17 -20.60 -8.99
N GLU A 217 -5.03 -21.22 -8.68
CA GLU A 217 -4.86 -22.05 -7.48
C GLU A 217 -4.72 -21.21 -6.20
N ASN A 218 -3.90 -20.16 -6.23
CA ASN A 218 -3.58 -19.35 -5.07
C ASN A 218 -4.42 -18.08 -5.00
N ILE A 219 -5.68 -18.24 -4.58
CA ILE A 219 -6.63 -17.14 -4.47
C ILE A 219 -6.22 -16.20 -3.33
N LYS A 220 -6.19 -14.89 -3.60
CA LYS A 220 -5.85 -13.85 -2.62
C LYS A 220 -7.04 -12.94 -2.31
N THR A 221 -7.06 -12.34 -1.13
CA THR A 221 -8.16 -11.49 -0.66
C THR A 221 -8.43 -10.30 -1.58
N TRP A 222 -7.39 -9.71 -2.16
CA TRP A 222 -7.54 -8.61 -3.12
C TRP A 222 -8.34 -9.01 -4.37
N MET A 223 -8.32 -10.28 -4.78
CA MET A 223 -9.04 -10.77 -5.97
C MET A 223 -10.56 -10.74 -5.76
N ILE A 224 -11.01 -10.92 -4.52
CA ILE A 224 -12.42 -10.82 -4.14
C ILE A 224 -12.90 -9.36 -4.24
N ARG A 225 -12.03 -8.39 -3.93
CA ARG A 225 -12.42 -6.98 -3.79
C ARG A 225 -12.14 -6.13 -5.01
N CYS A 226 -11.24 -6.57 -5.89
CA CYS A 226 -10.84 -5.76 -7.02
C CYS A 226 -12.00 -5.61 -8.01
N PRO A 227 -11.98 -4.59 -8.87
CA PRO A 227 -12.87 -4.51 -10.02
C PRO A 227 -12.75 -5.74 -10.94
N GLU A 228 -13.80 -6.07 -11.70
CA GLU A 228 -13.83 -7.23 -12.59
C GLU A 228 -12.75 -7.18 -13.67
N GLU A 229 -12.51 -6.02 -14.26
CA GLU A 229 -11.49 -5.82 -15.29
C GLU A 229 -10.07 -6.08 -14.77
N VAL A 230 -9.82 -5.81 -13.48
CA VAL A 230 -8.54 -6.11 -12.84
C VAL A 230 -8.39 -7.61 -12.64
N LEU A 231 -9.47 -8.28 -12.23
CA LEU A 231 -9.48 -9.74 -12.05
C LEU A 231 -9.31 -10.48 -13.38
N TYR A 232 -10.08 -10.12 -14.40
CA TYR A 232 -10.01 -10.73 -15.73
C TYR A 232 -8.62 -10.57 -16.34
N ARG A 233 -8.00 -9.39 -16.20
CA ARG A 233 -6.62 -9.16 -16.65
C ARG A 233 -5.63 -10.05 -15.91
N HIS A 234 -5.83 -10.27 -14.61
CA HIS A 234 -4.99 -11.17 -13.84
C HIS A 234 -5.14 -12.62 -14.31
N ILE A 235 -6.37 -13.12 -14.39
CA ILE A 235 -6.68 -14.48 -14.87
C ILE A 235 -6.11 -14.72 -16.26
N LYS A 236 -6.35 -13.79 -17.20
CA LYS A 236 -5.81 -13.87 -18.55
C LYS A 236 -4.28 -13.99 -18.54
N ARG A 237 -3.61 -13.19 -17.71
CA ARG A 237 -2.14 -13.24 -17.59
C ARG A 237 -1.66 -14.58 -17.02
N GLU A 238 -2.33 -15.11 -16.00
CA GLU A 238 -1.96 -16.41 -15.42
C GLU A 238 -2.17 -17.54 -16.43
N SER A 239 -3.28 -17.52 -17.19
CA SER A 239 -3.55 -18.46 -18.27
C SER A 239 -2.51 -18.36 -19.40
N GLU A 240 -2.20 -17.16 -19.90
CA GLU A 240 -1.15 -16.94 -20.89
C GLU A 240 0.21 -17.43 -20.41
N ASN A 241 0.55 -17.15 -19.15
CA ASN A 241 1.79 -17.64 -18.55
C ASN A 241 1.80 -19.17 -18.49
N ARG A 242 0.72 -19.81 -18.05
CA ARG A 242 0.62 -21.28 -18.02
C ARG A 242 0.78 -21.89 -19.40
N ASN A 243 0.13 -21.31 -20.41
CA ASN A 243 0.22 -21.80 -21.79
C ASN A 243 1.65 -21.68 -22.35
N ILE A 244 2.37 -20.61 -22.02
CA ILE A 244 3.78 -20.43 -22.44
C ILE A 244 4.70 -21.37 -21.67
N LEU A 245 4.41 -21.61 -20.39
CA LEU A 245 5.27 -22.37 -19.50
C LEU A 245 5.14 -23.89 -19.72
N GLY A 246 3.93 -24.37 -20.03
CA GLY A 246 3.61 -25.79 -20.06
C GLY A 246 3.83 -26.43 -18.69
N GLU A 247 4.54 -27.56 -18.67
CA GLU A 247 4.90 -28.28 -17.45
C GLU A 247 6.21 -27.76 -16.81
N ASN A 248 6.90 -26.83 -17.48
CA ASN A 248 8.18 -26.33 -16.98
C ASN A 248 8.00 -25.41 -15.76
N SER A 249 9.06 -25.25 -14.99
CA SER A 249 9.21 -24.14 -14.05
C SER A 249 9.70 -22.88 -14.77
N VAL A 250 9.50 -21.70 -14.16
CA VAL A 250 10.05 -20.43 -14.69
C VAL A 250 11.57 -20.50 -14.85
N ALA A 251 12.26 -21.29 -14.02
CA ALA A 251 13.71 -21.48 -14.12
C ALA A 251 14.10 -22.30 -15.35
N GLU A 252 13.45 -23.44 -15.59
CA GLU A 252 13.66 -24.27 -16.79
C GLU A 252 13.29 -23.50 -18.06
N TYR A 253 12.22 -22.73 -18.01
CA TYR A 253 11.84 -21.86 -19.10
C TYR A 253 12.93 -20.83 -19.43
N LEU A 254 13.46 -20.13 -18.43
CA LEU A 254 14.52 -19.14 -18.62
C LEU A 254 15.84 -19.79 -19.05
N SER A 255 16.15 -21.00 -18.57
CA SER A 255 17.37 -21.72 -18.92
C SER A 255 17.38 -22.07 -20.41
N GLN A 256 16.27 -22.61 -20.92
CA GLN A 256 16.07 -22.86 -22.35
C GLN A 256 16.11 -21.55 -23.14
N ARG A 257 15.37 -20.53 -22.69
CA ARG A 257 15.21 -19.28 -23.44
C ARG A 257 16.48 -18.46 -23.59
N LEU A 258 17.35 -18.50 -22.58
CA LEU A 258 18.63 -17.80 -22.56
C LEU A 258 19.82 -18.73 -22.84
N ASN A 259 19.56 -19.98 -23.24
CA ASN A 259 20.59 -21.01 -23.46
C ASN A 259 21.65 -21.03 -22.34
N CYS A 260 21.18 -21.13 -21.10
CA CYS A 260 22.01 -21.20 -19.91
C CYS A 260 21.62 -22.39 -19.03
N SER A 261 22.47 -22.75 -18.06
CA SER A 261 22.11 -23.85 -17.16
C SER A 261 20.95 -23.48 -16.25
N GLU A 262 20.17 -24.49 -15.84
CA GLU A 262 19.07 -24.29 -14.89
C GLU A 262 19.57 -23.72 -13.54
N THR A 263 20.79 -24.05 -13.14
CA THR A 263 21.44 -23.48 -11.94
C THR A 263 21.66 -21.97 -12.07
N ILE A 264 22.05 -21.48 -13.26
CA ILE A 264 22.14 -20.04 -13.54
C ILE A 264 20.75 -19.42 -13.49
N ALA A 265 19.75 -20.01 -14.17
CA ALA A 265 18.39 -19.48 -14.19
C ALA A 265 17.77 -19.39 -12.78
N LYS A 266 17.92 -20.42 -11.95
CA LYS A 266 17.54 -20.42 -10.52
C LYS A 266 18.23 -19.29 -9.76
N SER A 267 19.52 -19.04 -10.03
CA SER A 267 20.26 -17.91 -9.44
C SER A 267 19.72 -16.53 -9.88
N LEU A 268 19.28 -16.39 -11.14
CA LEU A 268 18.64 -15.16 -11.63
C LEU A 268 17.35 -14.86 -10.87
N ILE A 269 16.49 -15.87 -10.70
CA ILE A 269 15.22 -15.74 -9.97
C ILE A 269 15.49 -15.44 -8.50
N ARG A 270 16.46 -16.10 -7.86
CA ARG A 270 16.84 -15.81 -6.47
C ARG A 270 17.30 -14.36 -6.28
N LYS A 271 18.11 -13.82 -7.21
CA LYS A 271 18.55 -12.42 -7.19
C LYS A 271 17.43 -11.44 -7.49
N HIS A 272 16.46 -11.85 -8.31
CA HIS A 272 15.30 -11.03 -8.71
C HIS A 272 13.99 -11.82 -8.61
N PRO A 273 13.43 -11.98 -7.39
CA PRO A 273 12.22 -12.79 -7.18
C PRO A 273 11.00 -12.29 -7.95
N GLN A 274 11.01 -11.04 -8.42
CA GLN A 274 9.93 -10.50 -9.25
C GLN A 274 9.81 -11.21 -10.61
N LEU A 275 10.87 -11.88 -11.08
CA LEU A 275 10.83 -12.66 -12.33
C LEU A 275 9.82 -13.80 -12.26
N GLN A 276 9.64 -14.42 -11.08
CA GLN A 276 8.70 -15.52 -10.87
C GLN A 276 7.26 -15.17 -11.28
N ASN A 277 6.86 -13.91 -11.08
CA ASN A 277 5.49 -13.45 -11.28
C ASN A 277 5.34 -12.51 -12.48
N LYS A 278 6.38 -12.38 -13.30
CA LYS A 278 6.34 -11.52 -14.49
C LYS A 278 5.60 -12.24 -15.63
N SER A 279 4.94 -11.46 -16.48
CA SER A 279 4.36 -11.98 -17.73
C SER A 279 5.47 -12.56 -18.61
N LEU A 280 5.39 -13.87 -18.92
CA LEU A 280 6.33 -14.58 -19.77
C LEU A 280 6.33 -13.99 -21.18
N SER A 281 5.14 -13.66 -21.72
CA SER A 281 5.00 -12.98 -23.02
C SER A 281 5.79 -11.67 -23.08
N LYS A 282 5.69 -10.82 -22.05
CA LYS A 282 6.48 -9.57 -22.00
C LYS A 282 7.97 -9.82 -21.83
N MET A 283 8.37 -10.89 -21.14
CA MET A 283 9.78 -11.27 -21.05
C MET A 283 10.30 -11.73 -22.42
N ASN A 284 9.53 -12.54 -23.17
CA ASN A 284 9.90 -12.93 -24.53
C ASN A 284 10.14 -11.75 -25.43
N VAL A 285 9.19 -10.83 -25.51
CA VAL A 285 9.33 -9.62 -26.32
C VAL A 285 10.59 -8.83 -25.94
N THR A 286 10.96 -8.81 -24.66
CA THR A 286 12.18 -8.14 -24.20
C THR A 286 13.44 -8.92 -24.60
N ILE A 287 13.44 -10.25 -24.45
CA ILE A 287 14.57 -11.11 -24.82
C ILE A 287 14.80 -11.05 -26.33
N ASP A 288 13.76 -11.24 -27.14
CA ASP A 288 13.82 -11.16 -28.60
C ASP A 288 14.35 -9.82 -29.08
N TYR A 289 13.85 -8.72 -28.50
CA TYR A 289 14.35 -7.40 -28.81
C TYR A 289 15.85 -7.27 -28.51
N LEU A 290 16.31 -7.70 -27.33
CA LEU A 290 17.72 -7.60 -26.96
C LEU A 290 18.63 -8.46 -27.85
N LEU A 291 18.22 -9.69 -28.17
CA LEU A 291 18.96 -10.57 -29.07
C LEU A 291 19.04 -9.97 -30.49
N LYS A 292 17.93 -9.39 -30.99
CA LYS A 292 17.90 -8.68 -32.28
C LYS A 292 18.83 -7.47 -32.30
N GLU A 293 18.94 -6.76 -31.19
CA GLU A 293 19.88 -5.64 -31.01
C GLU A 293 21.33 -6.10 -30.74
N GLY A 294 21.64 -7.39 -30.91
CA GLY A 294 22.99 -7.94 -30.84
C GLY A 294 23.51 -8.19 -29.42
N PHE A 295 22.67 -8.09 -28.39
CA PHE A 295 23.07 -8.52 -27.06
C PHE A 295 23.04 -10.05 -26.96
N THR A 296 24.04 -10.61 -26.30
CA THR A 296 24.13 -12.06 -26.06
C THR A 296 23.29 -12.47 -24.85
N SER A 297 22.86 -13.74 -24.82
CA SER A 297 22.18 -14.29 -23.65
C SER A 297 23.00 -14.18 -22.37
N LEU A 298 24.33 -14.27 -22.46
CA LEU A 298 25.24 -14.06 -21.34
C LEU A 298 25.14 -12.64 -20.76
N GLN A 299 25.06 -11.62 -21.61
CA GLN A 299 24.86 -10.23 -21.16
C GLN A 299 23.50 -10.05 -20.45
N ILE A 300 22.45 -10.70 -20.96
CA ILE A 300 21.12 -10.70 -20.33
C ILE A 300 21.19 -11.39 -18.95
N CYS A 301 21.80 -12.57 -18.87
CA CYS A 301 21.99 -13.31 -17.63
C CYS A 301 22.83 -12.55 -16.59
N ARG A 302 23.79 -11.71 -17.02
CA ARG A 302 24.56 -10.85 -16.10
C ARG A 302 23.71 -9.72 -15.52
N ILE A 303 22.76 -9.19 -16.28
CA ILE A 303 21.89 -8.07 -15.87
C ILE A 303 20.40 -8.50 -15.96
N PRO A 304 19.96 -9.50 -15.18
CA PRO A 304 18.60 -10.06 -15.28
C PRO A 304 17.50 -9.05 -14.95
N LYS A 305 17.83 -7.99 -14.21
CA LYS A 305 16.93 -6.86 -13.96
C LYS A 305 16.36 -6.26 -15.25
N ILE A 306 17.07 -6.34 -16.38
CA ILE A 306 16.58 -5.84 -17.67
C ILE A 306 15.24 -6.48 -18.06
N LEU A 307 15.06 -7.76 -17.70
CA LEU A 307 13.83 -8.50 -17.97
C LEU A 307 12.66 -7.99 -17.15
N LEU A 308 12.86 -7.15 -16.13
CA LEU A 308 11.79 -6.50 -15.37
C LEU A 308 11.31 -5.19 -16.00
N HIS A 309 12.09 -4.58 -16.89
CA HIS A 309 11.70 -3.37 -17.61
C HIS A 309 10.72 -3.66 -18.74
N SER A 310 10.10 -2.61 -19.29
CA SER A 310 9.27 -2.73 -20.49
C SER A 310 10.15 -2.61 -21.73
N VAL A 311 9.83 -3.38 -22.79
CA VAL A 311 10.55 -3.30 -24.07
C VAL A 311 10.60 -1.86 -24.59
N LYS A 312 9.48 -1.11 -24.50
CA LYS A 312 9.40 0.29 -24.92
C LYS A 312 10.42 1.18 -24.21
N THR A 313 10.58 1.01 -22.90
CA THR A 313 11.59 1.75 -22.12
C THR A 313 13.00 1.37 -22.56
N THR A 314 13.27 0.07 -22.71
CA THR A 314 14.58 -0.43 -23.14
C THR A 314 14.95 0.10 -24.52
N GLU A 315 14.02 0.01 -25.48
CA GLU A 315 14.15 0.50 -26.85
C GLU A 315 14.38 2.01 -26.91
N THR A 316 13.56 2.80 -26.20
CA THR A 316 13.71 4.26 -26.16
C THR A 316 15.11 4.65 -25.68
N ARG A 317 15.57 4.00 -24.59
CA ARG A 317 16.88 4.30 -24.01
C ARG A 317 18.04 3.86 -24.90
N LEU A 318 17.91 2.73 -25.57
CA LEU A 318 18.94 2.24 -26.48
C LEU A 318 19.06 3.16 -27.70
N LYS A 319 17.94 3.52 -28.34
CA LYS A 319 17.91 4.47 -29.46
C LYS A 319 18.51 5.82 -29.09
N GLN A 320 18.20 6.34 -27.89
CA GLN A 320 18.79 7.59 -27.39
C GLN A 320 20.31 7.50 -27.24
N LEU A 321 20.84 6.40 -26.71
CA LEU A 321 22.30 6.23 -26.59
C LEU A 321 22.97 6.09 -27.96
N ILE A 322 22.36 5.32 -28.88
CA ILE A 322 22.87 5.15 -30.25
C ILE A 322 22.91 6.50 -30.99
N ALA A 323 21.87 7.32 -30.86
CA ALA A 323 21.82 8.66 -31.45
C ALA A 323 22.92 9.60 -30.90
N LEU A 324 23.43 9.33 -29.71
CA LEU A 324 24.58 10.03 -29.11
C LEU A 324 25.92 9.38 -29.47
N GLY A 325 25.95 8.47 -30.45
CA GLY A 325 27.16 7.75 -30.88
C GLY A 325 27.66 6.72 -29.86
N ARG A 326 26.81 6.29 -28.92
CA ARG A 326 27.18 5.31 -27.87
C ARG A 326 26.31 4.06 -27.96
N ARG A 327 26.93 2.92 -28.29
CA ARG A 327 26.31 1.61 -28.07
C ARG A 327 26.73 1.09 -26.70
N PRO A 328 25.80 0.80 -25.77
CA PRO A 328 26.20 0.33 -24.45
C PRO A 328 26.67 -1.13 -24.49
N ASP A 329 27.89 -1.40 -24.03
CA ASP A 329 28.44 -2.78 -23.92
C ASP A 329 27.76 -3.61 -22.81
N SER A 330 27.10 -2.91 -21.88
CA SER A 330 26.39 -3.51 -20.75
C SER A 330 24.95 -3.00 -20.68
N LEU A 331 24.02 -3.93 -20.44
CA LEU A 331 22.60 -3.64 -20.22
C LEU A 331 22.35 -2.85 -18.93
N TYR A 332 23.34 -2.72 -18.05
CA TYR A 332 23.20 -2.07 -16.74
C TYR A 332 22.62 -0.65 -16.84
N ILE A 333 23.11 0.17 -17.78
CA ILE A 333 22.64 1.55 -17.95
C ILE A 333 21.15 1.61 -18.31
N LEU A 334 20.65 0.64 -19.08
CA LEU A 334 19.25 0.56 -19.48
C LEU A 334 18.32 0.24 -18.30
N THR A 335 18.85 -0.32 -17.21
CA THR A 335 18.09 -0.69 -15.99
C THR A 335 18.09 0.37 -14.88
N LYS A 336 18.74 1.51 -15.12
CA LYS A 336 18.82 2.61 -14.14
C LYS A 336 17.46 3.25 -13.89
N SER A 337 17.31 3.90 -12.73
CA SER A 337 16.15 4.77 -12.49
C SER A 337 16.12 5.90 -13.53
N GLN A 338 14.95 6.50 -13.78
CA GLN A 338 14.85 7.58 -14.76
C GLN A 338 15.81 8.74 -14.45
N LYS A 339 15.91 9.13 -13.18
CA LYS A 339 16.85 10.17 -12.72
C LYS A 339 18.30 9.84 -13.07
N GLN A 340 18.76 8.63 -12.73
CA GLN A 340 20.14 8.21 -12.98
C GLN A 340 20.43 8.06 -14.48
N TYR A 341 19.46 7.57 -15.25
CA TYR A 341 19.60 7.46 -16.70
C TYR A 341 19.74 8.85 -17.35
N MET A 342 18.87 9.81 -16.98
CA MET A 342 18.96 11.17 -17.50
C MET A 342 20.28 11.86 -17.13
N GLN A 343 20.73 11.72 -15.88
CA GLN A 343 22.04 12.24 -15.47
C GLN A 343 23.19 11.69 -16.31
N HIS A 344 23.14 10.41 -16.68
CA HIS A 344 24.13 9.82 -17.56
C HIS A 344 24.07 10.40 -18.98
N VAL A 345 22.87 10.55 -19.54
CA VAL A 345 22.67 11.19 -20.85
C VAL A 345 23.17 12.64 -20.84
N ASP A 346 22.84 13.43 -19.81
CA ASP A 346 23.29 14.82 -19.67
C ASP A 346 24.82 14.92 -19.63
N ASN A 347 25.47 14.00 -18.91
CA ASN A 347 26.93 13.94 -18.84
C ASN A 347 27.53 13.61 -20.21
N LEU A 348 26.96 12.66 -20.96
CA LEU A 348 27.40 12.35 -22.33
C LEU A 348 27.28 13.55 -23.27
N ILE A 349 26.17 14.30 -23.19
CA ILE A 349 25.96 15.51 -24.00
C ILE A 349 26.99 16.60 -23.63
N LYS A 350 27.27 16.80 -22.34
CA LYS A 350 28.29 17.75 -21.88
C LYS A 350 29.68 17.37 -22.38
N SER A 351 30.05 16.09 -22.28
CA SER A 351 31.34 15.60 -22.75
C SER A 351 31.50 15.70 -24.27
N ALA A 352 30.42 15.50 -25.05
CA ALA A 352 30.46 15.69 -26.49
C ALA A 352 30.67 17.16 -26.88
N ARG A 353 30.11 18.10 -26.11
CA ARG A 353 30.29 19.55 -26.33
C ARG A 353 31.68 20.04 -25.97
N SER A 354 32.32 19.48 -24.94
CA SER A 354 33.68 19.87 -24.57
C SER A 354 34.73 19.45 -25.61
N VAL A 355 34.51 18.32 -26.31
CA VAL A 355 35.43 17.82 -27.35
C VAL A 355 35.33 18.64 -28.65
N ASN A 356 34.17 19.24 -28.96
CA ASN A 356 34.01 20.05 -30.18
C ASN A 356 34.46 21.52 -30.02
N ASN A 357 34.78 21.96 -28.79
CA ASN A 357 35.26 23.32 -28.50
C ASN A 357 36.77 23.35 -28.17
N SER A 358 37.47 22.23 -28.33
CA SER A 358 38.93 22.07 -28.22
C SER A 358 39.47 21.80 -29.61
#